data_AF-A0A1G1YP03-F1
#
_entry.id   AF-A0A1G1YP03-F1
#
_cell.length_a   1.000
_cell.length_b   1.000
_cell.length_c   1.000
_cell.angle_alpha   90.00
_cell.angle_beta   90.00
_cell.angle_gamma   90.00
#
_symmetry.space_group_name_H-M   'P 1'
#
loop_
_entity.id
_entity.type
_entity.pdbx_description
1 polymer ?
#
loop_
_entity_poly.entity_id
_entity_poly.type
_entity_poly.pdbx_seq_one_letter_code
_entity_poly.pdbx_strand_id
1 'polypeptide(L)'
;MIIYNPHNQILIQERIKQAEHILQQIPAKYCFITGSFLYKEKYKDIDIFIISRTKKEIKINNPKVNITILDFNDLHSIFYHSLSKSCIAKNILPQKPLKVTLADYWHVINEAIPTILNQKDKYHKDIRFLILYTQYFNTKEVLDSFQLTNKIASFKDYHSILAYIKKQVPKIISRHAKPSYTKRFFYTQAAYYKEYQEYEAQNLLYELTHEITRGLAHGQS
;
A
#
# COMPACT_ATOMS: atom_id res chain seq x y z
N MET A 1 18.48 -12.51 -15.20
CA MET A 1 17.92 -11.51 -14.27
C MET A 1 17.05 -10.57 -15.06
N ILE A 2 16.00 -10.00 -14.47
CA ILE A 2 15.19 -8.96 -15.10
C ILE A 2 15.10 -7.78 -14.14
N ILE A 3 15.48 -6.60 -14.63
CA ILE A 3 15.34 -5.35 -13.88
C ILE A 3 14.08 -4.67 -14.39
N TYR A 4 13.05 -4.67 -13.55
CA TYR A 4 11.85 -3.88 -13.76
C TYR A 4 12.09 -2.58 -13.02
N ASN A 5 12.62 -1.54 -13.68
CA ASN A 5 12.78 -0.25 -13.01
C ASN A 5 12.75 0.92 -14.01
N PRO A 6 11.73 1.80 -13.98
CA PRO A 6 11.73 3.04 -14.74
C PRO A 6 12.80 4.04 -14.28
N HIS A 7 13.40 3.83 -13.11
CA HIS A 7 14.40 4.69 -12.46
C HIS A 7 15.78 4.04 -12.34
N ASN A 8 16.21 3.26 -13.35
CA ASN A 8 17.44 2.47 -13.31
C ASN A 8 18.71 3.27 -12.92
N GLN A 9 18.75 4.56 -13.26
CA GLN A 9 19.88 5.46 -12.93
C GLN A 9 20.04 5.73 -11.42
N ILE A 10 18.99 5.49 -10.62
CA ILE A 10 18.97 5.77 -9.17
C ILE A 10 19.37 4.52 -8.36
N LEU A 11 19.48 3.36 -9.02
CA LEU A 11 19.88 2.12 -8.35
C LEU A 11 21.35 2.13 -7.96
N ILE A 12 21.62 1.71 -6.73
CA ILE A 12 22.99 1.48 -6.25
C ILE A 12 23.54 0.22 -6.95
N GLN A 13 24.58 0.38 -7.76
CA GLN A 13 25.06 -0.68 -8.67
C GLN A 13 25.55 -1.93 -7.92
N GLU A 14 26.19 -1.76 -6.76
CA GLU A 14 26.62 -2.84 -5.89
C GLU A 14 25.41 -3.64 -5.36
N ARG A 15 24.28 -2.97 -5.10
CA ARG A 15 23.04 -3.61 -4.63
C ARG A 15 22.38 -4.44 -5.71
N ILE A 16 22.54 -4.06 -6.99
CA ILE A 16 22.08 -4.89 -8.11
C ILE A 16 22.79 -6.24 -8.04
N LYS A 17 24.13 -6.26 -8.07
CA LYS A 17 24.92 -7.50 -8.00
C LYS A 17 24.61 -8.34 -6.75
N GLN A 18 24.41 -7.69 -5.61
CA GLN A 18 23.98 -8.37 -4.37
C GLN A 18 22.59 -9.02 -4.53
N ALA A 19 21.61 -8.28 -5.06
CA ALA A 19 20.27 -8.80 -5.32
C ALA A 19 20.31 -9.99 -6.29
N GLU A 20 21.13 -9.91 -7.34
CA GLU A 20 21.33 -10.98 -8.30
C GLU A 20 21.81 -12.28 -7.63
N HIS A 21 22.84 -12.17 -6.79
CA HIS A 21 23.38 -13.31 -6.07
C HIS A 21 22.37 -13.92 -5.08
N ILE A 22 21.66 -13.09 -4.33
CA ILE A 22 20.64 -13.55 -3.36
C ILE A 22 19.48 -14.27 -4.08
N LEU A 23 19.00 -13.72 -5.20
CA LEU A 23 17.88 -14.32 -5.95
C LEU A 23 18.23 -15.68 -6.55
N GLN A 24 19.50 -15.91 -6.89
CA GLN A 24 19.97 -17.21 -7.39
C GLN A 24 19.91 -18.30 -6.32
N GLN A 25 20.10 -17.96 -5.04
CA GLN A 25 20.04 -18.91 -3.91
C GLN A 25 18.61 -19.39 -3.61
N ILE A 26 17.59 -18.70 -4.11
CA ILE A 26 16.19 -19.01 -3.82
C ILE A 26 15.69 -20.09 -4.77
N PRO A 27 15.15 -21.22 -4.28
CA PRO A 27 14.67 -22.31 -5.15
C PRO A 27 13.38 -21.97 -5.90
N ALA A 28 12.67 -20.90 -5.51
CA ALA A 28 11.45 -20.48 -6.18
C ALA A 28 11.70 -19.96 -7.61
N LYS A 29 10.72 -20.20 -8.49
CA LYS A 29 10.75 -19.72 -9.87
C LYS A 29 10.54 -18.20 -9.94
N TYR A 30 9.55 -17.70 -9.21
CA TYR A 30 9.17 -16.29 -9.22
C TYR A 30 9.52 -15.66 -7.87
N CYS A 31 10.62 -14.94 -7.84
CA CYS A 31 11.02 -14.14 -6.70
C CYS A 31 11.68 -12.85 -7.16
N PHE A 32 11.57 -11.81 -6.33
CA PHE A 32 12.10 -10.50 -6.63
C PHE A 32 12.43 -9.71 -5.35
N ILE A 33 13.34 -8.75 -5.49
CA ILE A 33 13.73 -7.79 -4.45
C ILE A 33 13.27 -6.41 -4.86
N THR A 34 12.72 -5.64 -3.92
CA THR A 34 12.24 -4.28 -4.14
C THR A 34 12.45 -3.45 -2.86
N GLY A 35 12.01 -2.19 -2.87
CA GLY A 35 12.05 -1.32 -1.70
C GLY A 35 13.38 -0.62 -1.51
N SER A 36 13.52 0.03 -0.35
CA SER A 36 14.59 1.03 -0.10
C SER A 36 16.01 0.48 -0.16
N PHE A 37 16.19 -0.82 0.02
CA PHE A 37 17.46 -1.51 -0.21
C PHE A 37 18.12 -1.15 -1.55
N LEU A 38 17.31 -1.02 -2.60
CA LEU A 38 17.80 -0.81 -3.96
C LEU A 38 18.26 0.64 -4.24
N TYR A 39 17.76 1.62 -3.49
CA TYR A 39 17.90 3.04 -3.81
C TYR A 39 18.38 3.92 -2.63
N LYS A 40 18.58 3.38 -1.42
CA LYS A 40 19.02 4.15 -0.25
C LYS A 40 20.08 3.41 0.55
N GLU A 41 21.26 4.02 0.66
CA GLU A 41 22.42 3.47 1.39
C GLU A 41 22.13 3.11 2.85
N LYS A 42 21.28 3.89 3.51
CA LYS A 42 20.98 3.68 4.94
C LYS A 42 20.18 2.41 5.23
N TYR A 43 19.44 1.87 4.26
CA TYR A 43 18.61 0.68 4.46
C TYR A 43 19.40 -0.56 4.04
N LYS A 44 19.65 -1.45 5.00
CA LYS A 44 20.44 -2.67 4.79
C LYS A 44 19.58 -3.94 4.78
N ASP A 45 18.34 -3.85 5.24
CA ASP A 45 17.38 -4.94 5.22
C ASP A 45 16.91 -5.20 3.78
N ILE A 46 16.69 -6.47 3.45
CA ILE A 46 16.41 -6.96 2.10
C ILE A 46 15.07 -7.65 2.13
N ASP A 47 14.06 -7.00 1.57
CA ASP A 47 12.73 -7.59 1.42
C ASP A 47 12.66 -8.39 0.12
N ILE A 48 12.48 -9.69 0.27
CA ILE A 48 12.33 -10.66 -0.81
C ILE A 48 10.88 -11.09 -0.88
N PHE A 49 10.30 -10.98 -2.07
CA PHE A 49 8.95 -11.44 -2.34
C PHE A 49 9.00 -12.70 -3.19
N ILE A 50 8.28 -13.74 -2.76
CA ILE A 50 8.25 -15.03 -3.42
C ILE A 50 6.80 -15.34 -3.79
N ILE A 51 6.53 -15.55 -5.08
CA ILE A 51 5.19 -15.89 -5.57
C ILE A 51 5.05 -17.41 -5.59
N SER A 52 4.19 -17.94 -4.73
CA SER A 52 4.06 -19.38 -4.52
C SER A 52 2.64 -19.77 -4.11
N ARG A 53 2.20 -20.96 -4.54
CA ARG A 53 0.97 -21.59 -4.00
C ARG A 53 1.21 -22.22 -2.63
N THR A 54 2.45 -22.62 -2.37
CA THR A 54 2.85 -23.28 -1.13
C THR A 54 3.25 -22.22 -0.11
N LYS A 55 2.81 -22.41 1.14
CA LYS A 55 3.27 -21.61 2.29
C LYS A 55 4.48 -22.25 2.99
N LYS A 56 5.22 -23.14 2.31
CA LYS A 56 6.44 -23.71 2.88
C LYS A 56 7.43 -22.58 3.15
N GLU A 57 7.94 -22.56 4.38
CA GLU A 57 8.95 -21.59 4.80
C GLU A 57 10.22 -21.79 3.96
N ILE A 58 10.71 -20.70 3.38
CA ILE A 58 12.00 -20.67 2.68
C ILE A 58 12.98 -19.95 3.60
N LYS A 59 14.08 -20.60 3.94
CA LYS A 59 15.12 -20.02 4.80
C LYS A 59 16.34 -19.67 3.96
N ILE A 60 16.90 -18.50 4.22
CA ILE A 60 18.17 -18.04 3.67
C ILE A 60 19.08 -17.72 4.86
N ASN A 61 20.33 -18.14 4.80
CA ASN A 61 21.32 -17.83 5.83
C ASN A 61 21.83 -16.39 5.70
N ASN A 62 20.92 -15.42 5.82
CA ASN A 62 21.24 -13.99 5.87
C ASN A 62 20.27 -13.28 6.81
N PRO A 63 20.74 -12.76 7.97
CA PRO A 63 19.86 -12.17 8.98
C PRO A 63 19.21 -10.85 8.54
N LYS A 64 19.68 -10.24 7.45
CA LYS A 64 19.10 -9.01 6.89
C LYS A 64 17.97 -9.28 5.90
N VAL A 65 17.72 -10.55 5.56
CA VAL A 65 16.73 -10.94 4.56
C VAL A 65 15.40 -11.25 5.22
N ASN A 66 14.36 -10.52 4.80
CA ASN A 66 12.98 -10.81 5.15
C ASN A 66 12.28 -11.40 3.94
N ILE A 67 11.63 -12.56 4.12
CA ILE A 67 10.92 -13.24 3.03
C ILE A 67 9.42 -13.08 3.25
N THR A 68 8.76 -12.50 2.25
CA THR A 68 7.30 -12.44 2.16
C THR A 68 6.84 -13.37 1.05
N ILE A 69 5.97 -14.33 1.39
CA ILE A 69 5.34 -15.20 0.39
C ILE A 69 4.04 -14.52 -0.07
N LEU A 70 3.95 -14.24 -1.36
CA LEU A 70 2.75 -13.77 -2.02
C LEU A 70 2.00 -14.95 -2.62
N ASP A 71 0.71 -15.04 -2.31
CA ASP A 71 -0.16 -16.00 -2.96
C ASP A 71 -0.58 -15.52 -4.36
N PHE A 72 -1.32 -16.35 -5.09
CA PHE A 72 -1.77 -15.99 -6.44
C PHE A 72 -2.89 -14.94 -6.46
N ASN A 73 -3.62 -14.77 -5.35
CA ASN A 73 -4.65 -13.75 -5.22
C ASN A 73 -4.01 -12.38 -4.96
N ASP A 74 -2.88 -12.32 -4.26
CA ASP A 74 -2.10 -11.10 -4.05
C ASP A 74 -1.66 -10.44 -5.35
N LEU A 75 -1.55 -11.21 -6.44
CA LEU A 75 -1.23 -10.69 -7.77
C LEU A 75 -2.28 -9.71 -8.30
N HIS A 76 -3.49 -9.72 -7.75
CA HIS A 76 -4.55 -8.77 -8.08
C HIS A 76 -4.51 -7.47 -7.24
N SER A 77 -3.61 -7.38 -6.26
CA SER A 77 -3.54 -6.27 -5.30
C SER A 77 -2.75 -5.07 -5.82
N ILE A 78 -3.11 -3.86 -5.40
CA ILE A 78 -2.31 -2.64 -5.70
C ILE A 78 -0.89 -2.78 -5.14
N PHE A 79 -0.73 -3.46 -4.00
CA PHE A 79 0.57 -3.70 -3.39
C PHE A 79 1.51 -4.47 -4.32
N TYR A 80 1.08 -5.62 -4.86
CA TYR A 80 1.90 -6.37 -5.81
C TYR A 80 2.26 -5.55 -7.05
N HIS A 81 1.27 -4.84 -7.62
CA HIS A 81 1.49 -3.96 -8.77
C HIS A 81 2.44 -2.80 -8.48
N SER A 82 2.49 -2.31 -7.23
CA SER A 82 3.46 -1.29 -6.80
C SER A 82 4.87 -1.87 -6.75
N LEU A 83 5.01 -3.02 -6.10
CA LEU A 83 6.32 -3.65 -5.88
C LEU A 83 6.97 -4.13 -7.18
N SER A 84 6.18 -4.70 -8.09
CA SER A 84 6.65 -5.27 -9.36
C SER A 84 7.06 -4.22 -10.41
N LYS A 85 6.73 -2.95 -10.21
CA LYS A 85 7.16 -1.84 -11.11
C LYS A 85 8.63 -1.48 -10.96
N SER A 86 9.15 -1.58 -9.74
CA SER A 86 10.52 -1.18 -9.38
C SER A 86 11.16 -2.25 -8.52
N CYS A 87 11.65 -3.31 -9.19
CA CYS A 87 12.26 -4.49 -8.57
C CYS A 87 13.33 -5.15 -9.46
N ILE A 88 14.18 -5.96 -8.82
CA ILE A 88 15.07 -6.90 -9.50
C ILE A 88 14.46 -8.28 -9.32
N ALA A 89 14.16 -8.96 -10.42
CA ALA A 89 13.46 -10.23 -10.44
C ALA A 89 14.34 -11.35 -11.03
N LYS A 90 14.18 -12.55 -10.49
CA LYS A 90 14.84 -13.75 -11.00
C LYS A 90 14.36 -14.12 -12.40
N ASN A 91 13.05 -14.02 -12.62
CA ASN A 91 12.35 -14.39 -13.85
C ASN A 91 11.26 -13.37 -14.18
N ILE A 92 10.63 -13.53 -15.35
CA ILE A 92 9.46 -12.73 -15.74
C ILE A 92 8.37 -12.90 -14.68
N LEU A 93 7.96 -11.79 -14.07
CA LEU A 93 6.93 -11.80 -13.04
C LEU A 93 5.55 -12.03 -13.65
N PRO A 94 4.68 -12.84 -13.02
CA PRO A 94 3.33 -13.09 -13.52
C PRO A 94 2.51 -11.79 -13.49
N GLN A 95 1.79 -11.53 -14.58
CA GLN A 95 0.92 -10.37 -14.69
C GLN A 95 -0.54 -10.81 -14.49
N LYS A 96 -1.25 -10.08 -13.63
CA LYS A 96 -2.69 -10.23 -13.41
C LYS A 96 -3.32 -8.84 -13.46
N PRO A 97 -4.59 -8.71 -13.88
CA PRO A 97 -5.28 -7.42 -13.82
C PRO A 97 -5.55 -7.05 -12.35
N LEU A 98 -5.47 -5.77 -12.02
CA LEU A 98 -5.90 -5.27 -10.72
C LEU A 98 -7.37 -5.61 -10.47
N LYS A 99 -7.68 -6.12 -9.28
CA LYS A 99 -9.06 -6.33 -8.82
C LYS A 99 -9.23 -5.71 -7.43
N VAL A 100 -9.18 -4.38 -7.39
CA VAL A 100 -9.35 -3.63 -6.14
C VAL A 100 -10.62 -2.77 -6.22
N THR A 101 -11.42 -2.86 -5.18
CA THR A 101 -12.73 -2.21 -5.04
C THR A 101 -12.67 -1.08 -4.00
N LEU A 102 -13.73 -0.25 -3.97
CA LEU A 102 -13.86 0.76 -2.93
C LEU A 102 -14.01 0.15 -1.52
N ALA A 103 -14.54 -1.06 -1.41
CA ALA A 103 -14.62 -1.75 -0.13
C ALA A 103 -13.22 -2.12 0.39
N ASP A 104 -12.34 -2.60 -0.49
CA ASP A 104 -10.94 -2.87 -0.14
C ASP A 104 -10.22 -1.59 0.29
N TYR A 105 -10.48 -0.47 -0.39
CA TYR A 105 -9.92 0.83 0.00
C TYR A 105 -10.44 1.29 1.36
N TRP A 106 -11.74 1.17 1.62
CA TRP A 106 -12.30 1.51 2.91
C TRP A 106 -11.76 0.62 4.04
N HIS A 107 -11.52 -0.66 3.76
CA HIS A 107 -10.86 -1.56 4.70
C HIS A 107 -9.46 -1.06 5.08
N VAL A 108 -8.65 -0.64 4.09
CA VAL A 108 -7.34 -0.02 4.35
C VAL A 108 -7.47 1.24 5.22
N ILE A 109 -8.48 2.08 4.98
CA ILE A 109 -8.73 3.28 5.81
C ILE A 109 -9.07 2.88 7.25
N ASN A 110 -9.95 1.90 7.42
CA ASN A 110 -10.39 1.39 8.72
C ASN A 110 -9.28 0.71 9.53
N GLU A 111 -8.30 0.09 8.87
CA GLU A 111 -7.13 -0.49 9.54
C GLU A 111 -6.09 0.58 9.86
N ALA A 112 -5.80 1.46 8.88
CA ALA A 112 -4.68 2.38 8.98
C ALA A 112 -4.92 3.53 9.95
N ILE A 113 -6.12 4.13 9.97
CA ILE A 113 -6.41 5.29 10.82
C ILE A 113 -6.25 4.95 12.32
N PRO A 114 -6.88 3.88 12.85
CA PRO A 114 -6.66 3.48 14.23
C PRO A 114 -5.20 3.15 14.54
N THR A 115 -4.49 2.47 13.63
CA THR A 115 -3.08 2.12 13.86
C THR A 115 -2.18 3.35 13.92
N ILE A 116 -2.39 4.33 13.04
CA ILE A 116 -1.62 5.58 13.00
C ILE A 116 -1.87 6.42 14.27
N LEU A 117 -3.11 6.48 14.75
CA LEU A 117 -3.46 7.30 15.91
C LEU A 117 -3.16 6.63 17.25
N ASN A 118 -3.21 5.31 17.34
CA ASN A 118 -3.05 4.58 18.60
C ASN A 118 -1.63 4.02 18.83
N GLN A 119 -0.79 3.86 17.79
CA GLN A 119 0.53 3.23 17.93
C GLN A 119 1.65 4.23 17.65
N LYS A 120 2.62 4.34 18.58
CA LYS A 120 3.73 5.29 18.43
C LYS A 120 4.79 4.87 17.41
N ASP A 121 4.98 3.57 17.16
CA ASP A 121 6.16 3.08 16.41
C ASP A 121 5.88 2.06 15.29
N LYS A 122 4.63 1.59 15.13
CA LYS A 122 4.30 0.44 14.26
C LYS A 122 3.35 0.76 13.09
N TYR A 123 3.25 2.03 12.70
CA TYR A 123 2.29 2.50 11.68
C TYR A 123 2.86 2.67 10.26
N HIS A 124 4.17 2.45 10.06
CA HIS A 124 4.81 2.76 8.77
C HIS A 124 4.22 1.96 7.60
N LYS A 125 3.83 0.70 7.84
CA LYS A 125 3.15 -0.14 6.85
C LYS A 125 1.79 0.47 6.50
N ASP A 126 1.00 0.83 7.49
CA ASP A 126 -0.34 1.41 7.34
C ASP A 126 -0.31 2.72 6.55
N ILE A 127 0.65 3.59 6.83
CA ILE A 127 0.86 4.81 6.02
C ILE A 127 1.14 4.46 4.55
N ARG A 128 1.99 3.45 4.29
CA ARG A 128 2.30 3.04 2.91
C ARG A 128 1.05 2.58 2.19
N PHE A 129 0.25 1.71 2.81
CA PHE A 129 -1.01 1.23 2.21
C PHE A 129 -2.01 2.37 2.02
N LEU A 130 -2.20 3.20 3.04
CA LEU A 130 -3.14 4.32 3.02
C LEU A 130 -2.83 5.31 1.90
N ILE A 131 -1.56 5.73 1.76
CA ILE A 131 -1.14 6.65 0.68
C ILE A 131 -1.22 5.96 -0.68
N LEU A 132 -0.78 4.71 -0.80
CA LEU A 132 -0.78 3.97 -2.06
C LEU A 132 -2.20 3.81 -2.61
N TYR A 133 -3.15 3.37 -1.79
CA TYR A 133 -4.54 3.21 -2.20
C TYR A 133 -5.18 4.57 -2.50
N THR A 134 -4.94 5.57 -1.65
CA THR A 134 -5.47 6.92 -1.88
C THR A 134 -5.01 7.48 -3.22
N GLN A 135 -3.72 7.33 -3.56
CA GLN A 135 -3.20 7.79 -4.84
C GLN A 135 -3.83 7.04 -6.01
N TYR A 136 -3.92 5.70 -5.93
CA TYR A 136 -4.51 4.89 -6.98
C TYR A 136 -5.97 5.26 -7.23
N PHE A 137 -6.79 5.40 -6.18
CA PHE A 137 -8.17 5.79 -6.38
C PHE A 137 -8.31 7.24 -6.83
N ASN A 138 -7.39 8.14 -6.48
CA ASN A 138 -7.43 9.52 -6.93
C ASN A 138 -7.04 9.70 -8.41
N THR A 139 -6.02 8.98 -8.87
CA THR A 139 -5.33 9.24 -10.16
C THR A 139 -5.33 8.06 -11.13
N LYS A 140 -5.75 6.88 -10.69
CA LYS A 140 -5.61 5.59 -11.41
C LYS A 140 -4.17 5.15 -11.66
N GLU A 141 -3.19 5.84 -11.09
CA GLU A 141 -1.79 5.45 -11.11
C GLU A 141 -1.42 4.64 -9.88
N VAL A 142 -0.78 3.49 -10.09
CA VAL A 142 -0.11 2.74 -9.01
C VAL A 142 1.31 3.26 -8.85
N LEU A 143 1.60 3.93 -7.74
CA LEU A 143 2.98 4.35 -7.43
C LEU A 143 3.87 3.13 -7.22
N ASP A 144 5.09 3.18 -7.74
CA ASP A 144 6.11 2.20 -7.40
C ASP A 144 6.69 2.44 -5.99
N SER A 145 7.61 1.56 -5.56
CA SER A 145 8.20 1.64 -4.22
C SER A 145 9.02 2.91 -3.96
N PHE A 146 9.62 3.51 -5.00
CA PHE A 146 10.42 4.73 -4.92
C PHE A 146 9.50 5.97 -4.88
N GLN A 147 8.59 6.08 -5.84
CA GLN A 147 7.57 7.14 -5.93
C GLN A 147 6.73 7.20 -4.64
N LEU A 148 6.30 6.06 -4.11
CA LEU A 148 5.55 5.99 -2.85
C LEU A 148 6.37 6.52 -1.68
N THR A 149 7.66 6.17 -1.62
CA THR A 149 8.56 6.64 -0.56
C THR A 149 8.77 8.15 -0.64
N ASN A 150 8.91 8.73 -1.84
CA ASN A 150 9.02 10.17 -2.03
C ASN A 150 7.71 10.89 -1.68
N LYS A 151 6.56 10.31 -2.06
CA LYS A 151 5.25 10.85 -1.70
C LYS A 151 5.06 10.90 -0.20
N ILE A 152 5.43 9.84 0.52
CA ILE A 152 5.37 9.81 2.00
C ILE A 152 6.33 10.84 2.60
N ALA A 153 7.56 10.93 2.10
CA ALA A 153 8.56 11.89 2.58
C ALA A 153 8.19 13.36 2.30
N SER A 154 7.27 13.62 1.36
CA SER A 154 6.76 14.98 1.10
C SER A 154 5.81 15.49 2.19
N PHE A 155 5.32 14.63 3.07
CA PHE A 155 4.55 15.03 4.25
C PHE A 155 5.49 15.33 5.41
N LYS A 156 5.20 16.43 6.13
CA LYS A 156 5.98 16.84 7.30
C LYS A 156 5.95 15.79 8.42
N ASP A 157 4.77 15.24 8.65
CA ASP A 157 4.46 14.32 9.74
C ASP A 157 3.21 13.49 9.41
N TYR A 158 2.83 12.56 10.29
CA TYR A 158 1.64 11.74 10.12
C TYR A 158 0.34 12.56 10.21
N HIS A 159 0.32 13.67 10.96
CA HIS A 159 -0.84 14.58 11.00
C HIS A 159 -1.11 15.20 9.62
N SER A 160 -0.06 15.58 8.90
CA SER A 160 -0.14 16.06 7.52
C SER A 160 -0.70 15.00 6.56
N ILE A 161 -0.37 13.72 6.81
CA ILE A 161 -0.96 12.59 6.09
C ILE A 161 -2.45 12.48 6.41
N LEU A 162 -2.85 12.48 7.68
CA LEU A 162 -4.26 12.39 8.06
C LEU A 162 -5.09 13.56 7.50
N ALA A 163 -4.55 14.78 7.49
CA ALA A 163 -5.19 15.93 6.86
C ALA A 163 -5.36 15.76 5.35
N TYR A 164 -4.36 15.20 4.66
CA TYR A 164 -4.47 14.84 3.25
C TYR A 164 -5.56 13.79 3.01
N ILE A 165 -5.63 12.76 3.87
CA ILE A 165 -6.67 11.72 3.81
C ILE A 165 -8.06 12.30 4.02
N LYS A 166 -8.25 13.14 5.06
CA LYS A 166 -9.51 13.84 5.32
C LYS A 166 -9.99 14.64 4.10
N LYS A 167 -9.08 15.33 3.41
CA LYS A 167 -9.40 16.10 2.21
C LYS A 167 -9.72 15.25 0.97
N GLN A 168 -9.06 14.12 0.78
CA GLN A 168 -9.12 13.35 -0.47
C GLN A 168 -10.17 12.25 -0.45
N VAL A 169 -10.29 11.52 0.65
CA VAL A 169 -11.17 10.34 0.74
C VAL A 169 -12.61 10.66 0.36
N PRO A 170 -13.26 11.71 0.90
CA PRO A 170 -14.64 12.02 0.53
C PRO A 170 -14.82 12.27 -0.97
N LYS A 171 -13.90 13.03 -1.58
CA LYS A 171 -13.92 13.32 -3.03
C LYS A 171 -13.71 12.07 -3.87
N ILE A 172 -12.84 11.17 -3.44
CA ILE A 172 -12.56 9.92 -4.12
C ILE A 172 -13.79 9.01 -4.07
N ILE A 173 -14.38 8.84 -2.90
CA ILE A 173 -15.55 7.98 -2.71
C ILE A 173 -16.73 8.53 -3.52
N SER A 174 -17.03 9.83 -3.43
CA SER A 174 -18.15 10.43 -4.19
C SER A 174 -18.02 10.28 -5.70
N ARG A 175 -16.78 10.34 -6.25
CA ARG A 175 -16.54 10.15 -7.69
C ARG A 175 -16.69 8.70 -8.17
N HIS A 176 -16.50 7.72 -7.29
CA HIS A 176 -16.42 6.31 -7.68
C HIS A 176 -17.58 5.46 -7.17
N ALA A 177 -18.26 5.88 -6.10
CA ALA A 177 -19.31 5.12 -5.46
C ALA A 177 -20.67 5.48 -6.02
N LYS A 178 -21.51 4.47 -6.29
CA LYS A 178 -22.92 4.71 -6.64
C LYS A 178 -23.64 5.32 -5.43
N PRO A 179 -24.51 6.34 -5.61
CA PRO A 179 -25.21 6.97 -4.48
C PRO A 179 -25.95 5.99 -3.56
N SER A 180 -26.57 4.94 -4.14
CA SER A 180 -27.25 3.89 -3.38
C SER A 180 -26.30 3.05 -2.52
N TYR A 181 -25.14 2.68 -3.05
CA TYR A 181 -24.10 1.97 -2.31
C TYR A 181 -23.58 2.82 -1.17
N THR A 182 -23.26 4.08 -1.45
CA THR A 182 -22.71 5.00 -0.46
C THR A 182 -23.70 5.24 0.68
N LYS A 183 -24.99 5.43 0.37
CA LYS A 183 -26.04 5.57 1.38
C LYS A 183 -26.14 4.34 2.27
N ARG A 184 -26.16 3.13 1.70
CA ARG A 184 -26.28 1.92 2.53
C ARG A 184 -25.02 1.64 3.34
N PHE A 185 -23.84 1.73 2.72
CA PHE A 185 -22.58 1.36 3.34
C PHE A 185 -22.14 2.38 4.38
N PHE A 186 -22.01 3.65 4.01
CA PHE A 186 -21.44 4.67 4.88
C PHE A 186 -22.40 5.16 5.97
N TYR A 187 -23.72 5.03 5.82
CA TYR A 187 -24.63 5.29 6.95
C TYR A 187 -24.45 4.26 8.06
N THR A 188 -24.32 2.98 7.71
CA THR A 188 -24.08 1.92 8.71
C THR A 188 -22.74 2.12 9.41
N GLN A 189 -21.69 2.46 8.65
CA GLN A 189 -20.37 2.75 9.22
C GLN A 189 -20.40 4.00 10.11
N ALA A 190 -21.05 5.09 9.67
CA ALA A 190 -21.19 6.32 10.46
C ALA A 190 -21.92 6.06 11.79
N ALA A 191 -22.99 5.26 11.78
CA ALA A 191 -23.70 4.89 13.00
C ALA A 191 -22.77 4.14 13.97
N TYR A 192 -22.00 3.17 13.46
CA TYR A 192 -21.03 2.43 14.27
C TYR A 192 -19.97 3.36 14.89
N TYR A 193 -19.35 4.25 14.12
CA TYR A 193 -18.32 5.16 14.66
C TYR A 193 -18.88 6.19 15.63
N LYS A 194 -20.15 6.59 15.47
CA LYS A 194 -20.83 7.54 16.36
C LYS A 194 -20.88 7.04 17.81
N GLU A 195 -20.96 5.73 18.01
CA GLU A 195 -21.04 5.13 19.34
C GLU A 195 -19.71 5.19 20.12
N TYR A 196 -18.60 5.50 19.46
CA TYR A 196 -17.24 5.45 20.02
C TYR A 196 -16.45 6.75 19.79
N GLN A 197 -17.14 7.89 19.67
CA GLN A 197 -16.51 9.19 19.33
C GLN A 197 -15.52 9.70 20.38
N GLU A 198 -15.51 9.12 21.58
CA GLU A 198 -14.49 9.39 22.60
C GLU A 198 -13.08 9.00 22.14
N TYR A 199 -12.94 8.11 21.15
CA TYR A 199 -11.66 7.75 20.56
C TYR A 199 -11.36 8.59 19.32
N GLU A 200 -10.20 9.23 19.27
CA GLU A 200 -9.78 10.12 18.18
C GLU A 200 -9.90 9.46 16.80
N ALA A 201 -9.50 8.19 16.69
CA ALA A 201 -9.60 7.43 15.44
C ALA A 201 -11.04 7.25 14.96
N GLN A 202 -11.96 6.97 15.89
CA GLN A 202 -13.38 6.79 15.56
C GLN A 202 -14.03 8.12 15.24
N ASN A 203 -13.63 9.20 15.91
CA ASN A 203 -14.06 10.54 15.55
C ASN A 203 -13.65 10.89 14.10
N LEU A 204 -12.40 10.63 13.71
CA LEU A 204 -11.95 10.89 12.34
C LEU A 204 -12.68 10.02 11.31
N LEU A 205 -12.88 8.73 11.59
CA LEU A 205 -13.65 7.83 10.73
C LEU A 205 -15.11 8.29 10.60
N TYR A 206 -15.73 8.73 11.70
CA TYR A 206 -17.05 9.33 11.69
C TYR A 206 -17.11 10.57 10.79
N GLU A 207 -16.19 11.52 10.96
CA GLU A 207 -16.12 12.73 10.13
C GLU A 207 -16.02 12.39 8.63
N LEU A 208 -15.15 11.44 8.27
CA LEU A 208 -15.02 10.98 6.88
C LEU A 208 -16.34 10.44 6.34
N THR A 209 -17.00 9.54 7.07
CA THR A 209 -18.29 8.98 6.63
C THR A 209 -19.38 10.04 6.57
N HIS A 210 -19.36 11.03 7.46
CA HIS A 210 -20.31 12.11 7.47
C HIS A 210 -20.12 13.06 6.27
N GLU A 211 -18.88 13.42 5.94
CA GLU A 211 -18.57 14.22 4.76
C GLU A 211 -18.98 13.50 3.46
N ILE A 212 -18.69 12.20 3.35
CA ILE A 212 -19.10 11.35 2.23
C ILE A 212 -20.63 11.36 2.06
N THR A 213 -21.37 11.19 3.16
CA THR A 213 -22.84 11.09 3.11
C THR A 213 -23.50 12.46 2.85
N ARG A 214 -22.95 13.56 3.38
CA ARG A 214 -23.43 14.93 3.10
C ARG A 214 -23.19 15.35 1.65
N GLY A 215 -22.03 15.00 1.07
CA GLY A 215 -21.74 15.31 -0.34
C GLY A 215 -22.81 14.80 -1.31
N LEU A 216 -23.42 13.66 -0.98
CA LEU A 216 -24.52 13.09 -1.76
C LEU A 216 -25.86 13.80 -1.55
N ALA A 217 -26.15 14.25 -0.33
CA ALA A 217 -27.41 14.96 -0.04
C ALA A 217 -27.48 16.32 -0.74
N HIS A 218 -26.33 16.94 -1.03
CA HIS A 218 -26.23 18.26 -1.65
C HIS A 218 -25.84 18.25 -3.13
N GLY A 219 -25.79 17.07 -3.77
CA GLY A 219 -25.61 16.97 -5.23
C GLY A 219 -24.26 17.46 -5.77
N GLN A 220 -23.20 17.52 -4.94
CA GLN A 220 -21.88 17.92 -5.41
C GLN A 220 -21.21 16.73 -6.12
N SER A 221 -21.36 16.68 -7.45
CA SER A 221 -20.59 15.81 -8.36
C SER A 221 -19.35 16.52 -8.88
#